data_AF-A0A3D4P6Y6-F1
#
_entry.id   AF-A0A3D4P6Y6-F1
#
_cell.length_a   1.000
_cell.length_b   1.000
_cell.length_c   1.000
_cell.angle_alpha   90.00
_cell.angle_beta   90.00
_cell.angle_gamma   90.00
#
_symmetry.space_group_name_H-M   'P 1'
#
loop_
_entity.id
_entity.type
_entity.pdbx_description
1 polymer ?
#
loop_
_entity_poly.entity_id
_entity_poly.type
_entity_poly.pdbx_seq_one_letter_code
_entity_poly.pdbx_strand_id
1 'polypeptide(L)'
;MTEQILPENLSRDAIIDSQWKQLTGLLKAIETNPFWMKRLSDLDVQPQDINSWEDFRQLKPLTKQELVIDQNENLPYGTNLTYPRSRYTR
;
A
#
# COMPACT_ATOMS: atom_id res chain seq x y z
N MET A 1 6.40 34.15 -7.78
CA MET A 1 6.41 33.24 -6.62
C MET A 1 5.12 32.45 -6.70
N THR A 2 5.17 31.16 -6.99
CA THR A 2 3.96 30.33 -7.03
C THR A 2 3.61 29.98 -5.59
N GLU A 3 2.47 30.45 -5.10
CA GLU A 3 1.94 30.01 -3.81
C GLU A 3 1.75 28.49 -3.86
N GLN A 4 2.48 27.77 -3.01
CA GLN A 4 2.29 26.34 -2.87
C GLN A 4 0.97 26.12 -2.13
N ILE A 5 -0.04 25.61 -2.83
CA ILE A 5 -1.31 25.24 -2.22
C ILE A 5 -1.04 24.04 -1.29
N LEU A 6 -1.24 24.26 0.01
CA LEU A 6 -1.07 23.23 1.02
C LEU A 6 -2.25 22.24 1.00
N PRO A 7 -2.04 20.95 1.34
CA PRO A 7 -3.09 19.93 1.33
C PRO A 7 -4.33 20.31 2.16
N GLU A 8 -4.15 21.01 3.28
CA GLU A 8 -5.23 21.49 4.16
C GLU A 8 -6.16 22.52 3.52
N ASN A 9 -5.74 23.14 2.41
CA ASN A 9 -6.50 24.17 1.68
C ASN A 9 -7.15 23.62 0.39
N LEU A 10 -7.02 22.31 0.13
CA LEU A 10 -7.64 21.67 -1.04
C LEU A 10 -9.13 21.46 -0.83
N SER A 11 -9.89 21.53 -1.93
CA SER A 11 -11.28 21.05 -1.92
C SER A 11 -11.32 19.54 -1.65
N ARG A 12 -12.46 19.04 -1.17
CA ARG A 12 -12.64 17.61 -0.92
C ARG A 12 -12.37 16.77 -2.16
N ASP A 13 -12.85 17.21 -3.33
CA ASP A 13 -12.64 16.49 -4.59
C ASP A 13 -11.16 16.43 -4.97
N ALA A 14 -10.44 17.56 -4.82
CA ALA A 14 -8.99 17.59 -5.07
C ALA A 14 -8.20 16.69 -4.09
N ILE A 15 -8.65 16.57 -2.84
CA ILE A 15 -8.07 15.64 -1.86
C ILE A 15 -8.27 14.19 -2.33
N ILE A 16 -9.49 13.83 -2.73
CA ILE A 16 -9.83 12.48 -3.19
C ILE A 16 -8.97 12.09 -4.41
N ASP A 17 -8.83 12.99 -5.39
CA ASP A 17 -8.00 12.74 -6.58
C ASP A 17 -6.52 12.54 -6.22
N SER A 18 -6.00 13.37 -5.31
CA SER A 18 -4.63 13.25 -4.81
C SER A 18 -4.40 11.95 -4.06
N GLN A 19 -5.35 11.54 -3.22
CA GLN A 19 -5.30 10.28 -2.48
C GLN A 19 -5.35 9.08 -3.43
N TRP A 20 -6.20 9.13 -4.46
CA TRP A 20 -6.28 8.07 -5.46
C TRP A 20 -4.97 7.93 -6.25
N LYS A 21 -4.36 9.06 -6.65
CA LYS A 21 -3.04 9.07 -7.31
C LYS A 21 -1.94 8.47 -6.42
N GLN A 22 -1.97 8.74 -5.11
CA GLN A 22 -1.02 8.15 -4.17
C GLN A 22 -1.26 6.66 -3.97
N LEU A 23 -2.53 6.25 -3.78
CA LEU A 23 -2.92 4.86 -3.61
C LEU A 23 -2.50 4.02 -4.82
N THR A 24 -2.80 4.46 -6.04
CA THR A 24 -2.40 3.76 -7.27
C THR A 24 -0.87 3.62 -7.38
N GLY A 25 -0.11 4.62 -6.94
CA GLY A 25 1.35 4.52 -6.81
C GLY A 25 1.80 3.46 -5.81
N LEU A 26 1.12 3.34 -4.66
CA LEU A 26 1.39 2.30 -3.67
C LEU A 26 1.01 0.89 -4.17
N LEU A 27 -0.14 0.76 -4.83
CA LEU A 27 -0.60 -0.51 -5.43
C LEU A 27 0.40 -1.03 -6.46
N LYS A 28 0.92 -0.14 -7.31
CA LYS A 28 1.99 -0.49 -8.26
C LYS A 28 3.29 -0.91 -7.55
N ALA A 29 3.66 -0.21 -6.48
CA ALA A 29 4.89 -0.52 -5.76
C ALA A 29 4.84 -1.90 -5.07
N ILE A 30 3.66 -2.36 -4.64
CA ILE A 30 3.51 -3.66 -3.97
C ILE A 30 3.43 -4.85 -4.93
N GLU A 31 3.35 -4.64 -6.25
CA GLU A 31 3.41 -5.72 -7.26
C GLU A 31 4.70 -6.56 -7.13
N THR A 32 5.78 -5.96 -6.64
CA THR A 32 7.06 -6.65 -6.39
C THR A 32 7.26 -7.06 -4.94
N ASN A 33 6.30 -6.81 -4.06
CA ASN A 33 6.40 -7.14 -2.63
C ASN A 33 5.82 -8.56 -2.38
N PRO A 34 6.64 -9.55 -2.00
CA PRO A 34 6.18 -10.93 -1.88
C PRO A 34 5.06 -11.13 -0.85
N PHE A 35 5.10 -10.40 0.26
CA PHE A 35 4.06 -10.45 1.30
C PHE A 35 2.71 -10.03 0.74
N TRP A 36 2.66 -8.88 0.06
CA TRP A 36 1.40 -8.35 -0.50
C TRP A 36 0.87 -9.20 -1.65
N MET A 37 1.74 -9.69 -2.53
CA MET A 37 1.34 -10.57 -3.63
C MET A 37 0.72 -11.87 -3.10
N LYS A 38 1.34 -12.49 -2.09
CA LYS A 38 0.77 -13.68 -1.45
C LYS A 38 -0.57 -13.36 -0.80
N ARG A 39 -0.62 -12.30 0.03
CA ARG A 39 -1.81 -11.94 0.79
C ARG A 39 -3.01 -11.61 -0.08
N LEU A 40 -2.81 -10.86 -1.17
CA LEU A 40 -3.89 -10.53 -2.10
C LEU A 40 -4.33 -11.76 -2.88
N SER A 41 -3.40 -12.62 -3.31
CA SER A 41 -3.73 -13.89 -3.96
C SER A 41 -4.54 -14.82 -3.05
N ASP A 42 -4.27 -14.86 -1.75
CA ASP A 42 -5.06 -15.64 -0.76
C ASP A 42 -6.51 -15.12 -0.62
N LEU A 43 -6.81 -13.93 -1.16
CA LEU A 43 -8.14 -13.32 -1.23
C LEU A 43 -8.72 -13.30 -2.66
N ASP A 44 -8.08 -13.99 -3.61
CA ASP A 44 -8.45 -13.98 -5.04
C ASP A 44 -8.46 -12.56 -5.65
N VAL A 45 -7.57 -11.68 -5.19
CA VAL A 45 -7.41 -10.30 -5.68
C VAL A 45 -5.97 -10.08 -6.16
N GLN A 46 -5.80 -9.24 -7.17
CA GLN A 46 -4.50 -8.71 -7.58
C GLN A 46 -4.47 -7.17 -7.44
N PRO A 47 -3.28 -6.54 -7.30
CA PRO A 47 -3.19 -5.08 -7.20
C PRO A 47 -3.89 -4.34 -8.35
N GLN A 48 -3.79 -4.86 -9.57
CA GLN A 48 -4.41 -4.29 -10.77
C GLN A 48 -5.94 -4.40 -10.81
N ASP A 49 -6.55 -5.20 -9.95
CA ASP A 49 -8.01 -5.33 -9.88
C ASP A 49 -8.64 -4.16 -9.11
N ILE A 50 -7.84 -3.42 -8.33
CA ILE A 50 -8.28 -2.30 -7.50
C ILE A 50 -8.28 -1.01 -8.33
N ASN A 51 -9.39 -0.77 -9.05
CA ASN A 51 -9.52 0.33 -10.01
C ASN A 51 -10.47 1.44 -9.52
N SER A 52 -11.10 1.25 -8.36
CA SER A 52 -11.98 2.23 -7.74
C SER A 52 -11.85 2.24 -6.21
N TRP A 53 -12.44 3.25 -5.57
CA TRP A 53 -12.54 3.30 -4.12
C TRP A 53 -13.45 2.19 -3.58
N GLU A 54 -14.44 1.77 -4.36
CA GLU A 54 -15.33 0.65 -4.08
C GLU A 54 -14.54 -0.65 -3.95
N ASP A 55 -13.66 -0.93 -4.91
CA ASP A 55 -12.77 -2.10 -4.90
C ASP A 55 -11.82 -2.05 -3.70
N PHE A 56 -11.20 -0.89 -3.46
CA PHE A 56 -10.27 -0.70 -2.34
C PHE A 56 -10.95 -0.96 -0.99
N ARG A 57 -12.22 -0.55 -0.82
CA ARG A 57 -12.98 -0.76 0.42
C ARG A 57 -13.37 -2.23 0.66
N GLN A 58 -13.33 -3.10 -0.34
CA GLN A 58 -13.55 -4.54 -0.15
C GLN A 58 -12.35 -5.25 0.46
N LEU A 59 -11.16 -4.63 0.44
CA LEU A 59 -9.96 -5.23 1.01
C LEU A 59 -10.10 -5.41 2.52
N LYS A 60 -9.81 -6.62 2.99
CA LYS A 60 -9.69 -6.88 4.42
C LYS A 60 -8.50 -6.09 4.98
N PRO A 61 -8.66 -5.38 6.11
CA PRO A 61 -7.54 -4.75 6.79
C PRO A 61 -6.44 -5.75 7.14
N LEU A 62 -5.19 -5.31 7.05
CA LEU A 62 -4.03 -6.09 7.49
C LEU A 62 -3.98 -6.14 9.02
N THR A 63 -3.87 -7.35 9.57
CA THR A 63 -3.69 -7.54 11.01
C THR A 63 -2.22 -7.58 11.40
N LYS A 64 -1.93 -7.23 12.66
CA LYS A 64 -0.59 -7.40 13.23
C LYS A 64 -0.15 -8.87 13.22
N GLN A 65 -1.07 -9.80 13.41
CA GLN A 65 -0.76 -11.22 13.49
C GLN A 65 -0.23 -11.77 12.15
N GLU A 66 -0.79 -11.34 11.03
CA GLU A 66 -0.27 -11.68 9.69
C GLU A 66 1.21 -11.27 9.53
N LEU A 67 1.57 -10.07 10.00
CA LEU A 67 2.96 -9.59 9.95
C LEU A 67 3.89 -10.39 10.88
N VAL A 68 3.42 -10.74 12.09
CA VAL A 68 4.22 -11.53 13.04
C VAL A 68 4.48 -12.95 12.50
N ILE A 69 3.49 -13.57 11.85
CA ILE A 69 3.66 -14.88 11.22
C ILE A 69 4.70 -14.80 10.10
N ASP A 70 4.55 -13.86 9.18
CA ASP A 70 5.50 -13.65 8.07
C ASP A 70 6.93 -13.39 8.57
N GLN A 71 7.08 -12.57 9.63
CA GLN A 71 8.38 -12.28 10.23
C GLN A 71 9.02 -13.50 10.90
N ASN A 72 8.24 -14.31 11.62
CA ASN A 72 8.74 -15.53 12.27
C ASN A 72 9.16 -16.59 11.25
N GLU A 73 8.46 -16.69 10.12
CA GLU A 73 8.79 -17.60 9.02
C GLU A 73 9.98 -17.08 8.20
N ASN A 74 10.13 -15.75 8.07
CA ASN A 74 11.13 -15.10 7.21
C ASN A 74 11.95 -14.06 7.98
N LEU A 75 12.77 -14.53 8.91
CA LEU A 75 13.61 -13.65 9.74
C LEU A 75 14.59 -12.79 8.91
N PRO A 76 14.95 -11.58 9.39
CA PRO A 76 14.52 -10.98 10.64
C PRO A 76 13.33 -10.01 10.50
N TYR A 77 12.88 -9.70 9.28
CA TYR A 77 11.90 -8.63 9.02
C TYR A 77 10.68 -9.07 8.23
N GLY A 78 10.56 -10.37 7.94
CA GLY A 78 9.53 -10.88 7.05
C GLY A 78 9.86 -10.63 5.59
N THR A 79 8.86 -10.87 4.75
CA THR A 79 8.88 -10.61 3.31
C THR A 79 8.19 -9.30 2.94
N ASN A 80 7.62 -8.56 3.91
CA ASN A 80 6.96 -7.27 3.70
C ASN A 80 7.94 -6.09 3.52
N LEU A 81 8.96 -6.27 2.68
CA LEU A 81 9.91 -5.24 2.28
C LEU A 81 9.71 -4.93 0.79
N THR A 82 9.14 -3.77 0.49
CA THR A 82 8.97 -3.31 -0.90
C THR A 82 10.30 -2.86 -1.54
N TYR A 83 11.23 -2.37 -0.71
CA TYR A 83 12.53 -1.89 -1.17
C TYR A 83 13.68 -2.67 -0.51
N PRO A 84 14.92 -2.56 -1.01
CA PRO A 84 16.08 -3.10 -0.31
C PRO A 84 16.24 -2.50 1.09
N ARG A 85 16.78 -3.27 2.04
CA ARG A 85 16.98 -2.86 3.43
C ARG A 85 17.74 -1.54 3.60
N SER A 86 18.67 -1.24 2.70
CA SER A 86 19.47 -0.01 2.72
C SER A 86 18.65 1.28 2.49
N ARG A 87 17.39 1.17 2.01
CA ARG A 87 16.47 2.30 1.85
C ARG A 87 15.62 2.61 3.07
N TYR A 88 15.67 1.77 4.11
CA TYR A 88 14.93 2.01 5.35
C TYR A 88 15.87 2.61 6.41
N THR A 89 15.43 3.70 7.03
CA THR A 89 16.09 4.28 8.21
C THR A 89 15.65 3.54 9.47
N ARG A 90 16.55 3.46 10.45
CA ARG A 90 16.26 2.87 11.77
C ARG A 90 15.96 3.95 12.79
#